data_AF-A0A7W9ZI28-F1
#
_entry.id   AF-A0A7W9ZI28-F1
#
_cell.length_a   1.000
_cell.length_b   1.000
_cell.length_c   1.000
_cell.angle_alpha   90.00
_cell.angle_beta   90.00
_cell.angle_gamma   90.00
#
_symmetry.space_group_name_H-M   'P 1'
#
loop_
_entity.id
_entity.type
_entity.pdbx_description
1 polymer ?
#
loop_
_entity_poly.entity_id
_entity_poly.type
_entity_poly.pdbx_seq_one_letter_code
_entity_poly.pdbx_strand_id
1 'polypeptide(L)'
;METEARARLDTAVLVVGDSEGDGPLLRLIPPPLRGMIRGAQNRMEAQRINRLVRVAAQFYPLLQRLEDRAVADAEKRLAGLSFEDALSSDEAIERGLRLFLSAWKSNVFRLLDDQGKAIPPEKVKTAMGACGLTVEQGMTYFINLALVQIFASNPKVQRRMIGSITDPQMMVKVRLLSHFDMLALTELTMGFGSSMGQILGSLENEQIYALATLKAFHLRALRQVFRAGFKNIVKWDPGVIRSIGTTFTCVEQMLDLGEALGVVTSAESMAAIGSWEIRDITDRINEERASRGEPKVAGNRFETDIAAADKIFGSYFTSLMSEPPDIIEGIGRVVADIRRSEKVERKHRIDEVRLFLDRYLEFMTPDVFRALGLSGPRPGSFGQALFICEGLFSKPGVGRRFFEEALKTPEGVRALNNLRKDVEDMRRSGQLKAEPEIRTLVQNSDMLDKHIVQYIKFR
;
A
#
# COMPACT_ATOMS: atom_id res chain seq x y z
N MET A 1 -25.91 1.97 17.27
CA MET A 1 -26.67 3.24 17.24
C MET A 1 -27.02 3.57 18.68
N GLU A 2 -26.03 4.06 19.42
CA GLU A 2 -26.18 4.58 20.79
C GLU A 2 -25.60 5.98 20.76
N THR A 3 -26.49 6.97 20.76
CA THR A 3 -26.12 8.37 20.93
C THR A 3 -25.71 8.55 22.38
N GLU A 4 -24.41 8.65 22.66
CA GLU A 4 -23.91 9.23 23.90
C GLU A 4 -24.59 10.60 24.07
N ALA A 5 -25.50 10.69 25.03
CA ALA A 5 -26.15 11.93 25.41
C ALA A 5 -25.12 12.86 26.07
N ARG A 6 -24.32 13.54 25.25
CA ARG A 6 -23.46 14.63 25.73
C ARG A 6 -24.35 15.73 26.30
N ALA A 7 -24.11 16.10 27.55
CA ALA A 7 -24.84 17.17 28.22
C ALA A 7 -24.82 18.45 27.37
N ARG A 8 -25.99 18.88 26.89
CA ARG A 8 -26.16 20.15 26.19
C ARG A 8 -26.56 21.21 27.21
N LEU A 9 -25.89 22.35 27.19
CA LEU A 9 -26.30 23.49 28.02
C LEU A 9 -27.58 24.12 27.46
N ASP A 10 -28.54 24.46 28.32
CA ASP A 10 -29.79 25.14 27.91
C ASP A 10 -29.54 26.59 27.45
N THR A 11 -28.55 27.24 28.05
CA THR A 11 -28.12 28.61 27.72
C THR A 11 -26.66 28.60 27.28
N ALA A 12 -26.37 29.22 26.14
CA ALA A 12 -25.00 29.31 25.63
C ALA A 12 -24.20 30.36 26.42
N VAL A 13 -22.95 30.03 26.71
CA VAL A 13 -22.00 30.90 27.41
C VAL A 13 -21.58 32.08 26.54
N LEU A 14 -21.60 31.91 25.21
CA LEU A 14 -21.26 32.94 24.24
C LEU A 14 -22.17 32.87 23.00
N VAL A 15 -22.68 34.02 22.56
CA VAL A 15 -23.45 34.13 21.31
C VAL A 15 -22.69 35.02 20.34
N VAL A 16 -22.33 34.48 19.18
CA VAL A 16 -21.58 35.19 18.16
C VAL A 16 -22.50 35.58 17.02
N GLY A 17 -22.87 36.86 17.03
CA GLY A 17 -23.67 37.51 16.01
C GLY A 17 -22.86 38.44 15.12
N ASP A 18 -23.58 39.18 14.29
CA ASP A 18 -23.06 39.92 13.14
C ASP A 18 -22.03 40.99 13.51
N SER A 19 -22.13 41.55 14.72
CA SER A 19 -21.25 42.60 15.25
C SER A 19 -19.91 42.08 15.74
N GLU A 20 -19.78 40.78 16.01
CA GLU A 20 -18.58 40.27 16.69
C GLU A 20 -17.34 40.22 15.82
N GLY A 21 -17.49 40.01 14.51
CA GLY A 21 -16.36 40.10 13.57
C GLY A 21 -16.03 41.51 13.09
N ASP A 22 -16.78 42.53 13.51
CA ASP A 22 -16.52 43.91 13.10
C ASP A 22 -15.24 44.44 13.77
N GLY A 23 -14.40 45.12 13.00
CA GLY A 23 -13.20 45.78 13.52
C GLY A 23 -13.52 47.00 14.38
N PRO A 24 -12.54 47.54 15.13
CA PRO A 24 -12.74 48.67 16.03
C PRO A 24 -13.41 49.87 15.34
N LEU A 25 -12.98 50.19 14.13
CA LEU A 25 -13.54 51.29 13.32
C LEU A 25 -14.99 51.04 12.88
N LEU A 26 -15.33 49.81 12.49
CA LEU A 26 -16.66 49.49 11.97
C LEU A 26 -17.71 49.40 13.10
N ARG A 27 -17.28 49.11 14.33
CA ARG A 27 -18.12 49.17 15.54
C ARG A 27 -18.56 50.60 15.87
N LEU A 28 -17.78 51.60 15.48
CA LEU A 28 -18.05 53.03 15.72
C LEU A 28 -18.99 53.64 14.67
N ILE A 29 -19.29 52.93 13.57
CA ILE A 29 -20.17 53.41 12.51
C ILE A 29 -21.63 53.07 12.88
N PRO A 30 -22.55 54.05 12.93
CA PRO A 30 -23.95 53.78 13.23
C PRO A 30 -24.68 53.07 12.07
N PRO A 31 -25.75 52.29 12.35
CA PRO A 31 -26.69 51.85 11.32
C PRO A 31 -27.33 53.06 10.62
N PRO A 32 -27.62 53.03 9.30
CA PRO A 32 -27.53 51.91 8.35
C PRO A 32 -26.19 51.80 7.59
N LEU A 33 -25.30 52.80 7.69
CA LEU A 33 -24.01 52.87 6.99
C LEU A 33 -23.11 51.67 7.32
N ARG A 34 -23.17 51.20 8.58
CA ARG A 34 -22.48 49.98 9.03
C ARG A 34 -22.84 48.75 8.18
N GLY A 35 -24.12 48.58 7.84
CA GLY A 35 -24.61 47.47 7.03
C GLY A 35 -24.16 47.54 5.57
N MET A 36 -24.11 48.75 4.99
CA MET A 36 -23.62 48.97 3.62
C MET A 36 -22.13 48.68 3.48
N ILE A 37 -21.31 49.18 4.41
CA ILE A 37 -19.85 48.95 4.40
C ILE A 37 -19.55 47.47 4.63
N ARG A 38 -20.30 46.80 5.51
CA ARG A 38 -20.20 45.34 5.71
C ARG A 38 -20.57 44.57 4.45
N GLY A 39 -21.62 44.96 3.74
CA GLY A 39 -22.01 44.37 2.46
C GLY A 39 -20.89 44.46 1.42
N ALA A 40 -20.17 45.59 1.37
CA ALA A 40 -18.99 45.75 0.53
C ALA A 40 -17.80 44.89 0.99
N GLN A 41 -17.53 44.82 2.29
CA GLN A 41 -16.46 43.99 2.86
C GLN A 41 -16.71 42.48 2.65
N ASN A 42 -17.96 42.03 2.72
CA ASN A 42 -18.32 40.64 2.45
C ASN A 42 -18.10 40.22 0.99
N ARG A 43 -17.94 41.18 0.06
CA ARG A 43 -17.52 40.91 -1.32
C ARG A 43 -16.01 40.70 -1.46
N MET A 44 -15.22 41.09 -0.46
CA MET A 44 -13.76 40.97 -0.48
C MET A 44 -13.29 39.82 0.42
N GLU A 45 -12.66 38.81 -0.18
CA GLU A 45 -12.23 37.60 0.52
C GLU A 45 -11.30 37.89 1.72
N ALA A 46 -10.30 38.75 1.54
CA ALA A 46 -9.36 39.14 2.59
C ALA A 46 -10.05 39.76 3.81
N GLN A 47 -11.14 40.52 3.61
CA GLN A 47 -11.89 41.11 4.73
C GLN A 47 -12.70 40.06 5.48
N ARG A 48 -13.32 39.11 4.78
CA ARG A 48 -14.01 37.99 5.45
C ARG A 48 -13.06 37.16 6.31
N ILE A 49 -11.84 36.91 5.82
CA ILE A 49 -10.79 36.21 6.59
C ILE A 49 -10.37 37.03 7.82
N ASN A 50 -10.13 38.33 7.67
CA ASN A 50 -9.79 39.19 8.81
C ASN A 50 -10.90 39.20 9.88
N ARG A 51 -12.18 39.19 9.46
CA ARG A 51 -13.32 39.08 10.39
C ARG A 51 -13.33 37.71 11.07
N LEU A 52 -13.08 36.61 10.34
CA LEU A 52 -12.97 35.26 10.90
C LEU A 52 -11.88 35.18 11.98
N VAL A 53 -10.67 35.68 11.71
CA VAL A 53 -9.55 35.65 12.66
C VAL A 53 -9.88 36.43 13.93
N ARG A 54 -10.55 37.58 13.84
CA ARG A 54 -11.02 38.34 15.01
C ARG A 54 -12.05 37.58 15.83
N VAL A 55 -13.00 36.94 15.17
CA VAL A 55 -14.01 36.09 15.82
C VAL A 55 -13.33 34.93 16.54
N ALA A 56 -12.38 34.24 15.90
CA ALA A 56 -11.61 33.16 16.51
C ALA A 56 -10.79 33.63 17.72
N ALA A 57 -10.19 34.82 17.66
CA ALA A 57 -9.47 35.41 18.79
C ALA A 57 -10.37 35.65 20.02
N GLN A 58 -11.65 35.96 19.81
CA GLN A 58 -12.63 36.10 20.91
C GLN A 58 -13.01 34.75 21.53
N PHE A 59 -13.10 33.70 20.72
CA PHE A 59 -13.35 32.33 21.20
C PHE A 59 -12.16 31.74 21.95
N TYR A 60 -10.94 32.13 21.58
CA TYR A 60 -9.72 31.47 22.03
C TYR A 60 -9.56 31.36 23.57
N PRO A 61 -9.80 32.41 24.38
CA PRO A 61 -9.73 32.30 25.84
C PRO A 61 -10.75 31.31 26.43
N LEU A 62 -11.92 31.19 25.80
CA LEU A 62 -12.92 30.20 26.20
C LEU A 62 -12.45 28.78 25.88
N LEU A 63 -11.82 28.57 24.72
CA LEU A 63 -11.25 27.28 24.34
C LEU A 63 -10.11 26.85 25.29
N GLN A 64 -9.25 27.78 25.72
CA GLN A 64 -8.22 27.53 26.73
C GLN A 64 -8.83 27.08 28.05
N ARG A 65 -9.86 27.78 28.56
CA ARG A 65 -10.55 27.40 29.80
C ARG A 65 -11.25 26.04 29.70
N LEU A 66 -11.77 25.70 28.52
CA LEU A 66 -12.37 24.38 28.27
C LEU A 66 -11.30 23.29 28.27
N GLU A 67 -10.14 23.54 27.66
CA GLU A 67 -9.01 22.62 27.72
C GLU A 67 -8.54 22.40 29.17
N ASP A 68 -8.39 23.48 29.94
CA ASP A 68 -7.92 23.42 31.32
C ASP A 68 -8.81 22.56 32.24
N ARG A 69 -10.11 22.53 31.97
CA ARG A 69 -11.09 21.79 32.77
C ARG A 69 -11.32 20.37 32.30
N ALA A 70 -11.11 20.09 31.01
CA ALA A 70 -11.53 18.83 30.39
C ALA A 70 -10.38 17.91 29.98
N VAL A 71 -9.13 18.40 29.97
CA VAL A 71 -7.96 17.68 29.45
C VAL A 71 -6.86 17.63 30.51
N ALA A 72 -6.22 16.47 30.66
CA ALA A 72 -5.09 16.29 31.58
C ALA A 72 -3.89 17.17 31.16
N ASP A 73 -3.09 17.63 32.13
CA ASP A 73 -2.02 18.61 31.88
C ASP A 73 -1.02 18.19 30.79
N ALA A 74 -0.68 16.90 30.69
CA ALA A 74 0.24 16.37 29.68
C ALA A 74 -0.26 16.49 28.23
N GLU A 75 -1.58 16.60 28.04
CA GLU A 75 -2.24 16.65 26.73
C GLU A 75 -2.66 18.05 26.30
N LYS A 76 -2.47 19.05 27.18
CA LYS A 76 -2.79 20.45 26.88
C LYS A 76 -1.89 20.97 25.76
N ARG A 77 -2.46 21.72 24.83
CA ARG A 77 -1.77 22.32 23.67
C ARG A 77 -2.08 23.80 23.48
N LEU A 78 -3.09 24.35 24.18
CA LEU A 78 -3.43 25.78 24.14
C LEU A 78 -2.98 26.52 25.41
N ALA A 79 -2.78 25.81 26.52
CA ALA A 79 -2.40 26.39 27.81
C ALA A 79 -1.15 27.29 27.70
N GLY A 80 -1.25 28.53 28.18
CA GLY A 80 -0.15 29.49 28.22
C GLY A 80 0.24 30.12 26.88
N LEU A 81 -0.38 29.73 25.76
CA LEU A 81 -0.13 30.33 24.44
C LEU A 81 -0.99 31.57 24.20
N SER A 82 -0.45 32.56 23.49
CA SER A 82 -1.28 33.63 22.91
C SER A 82 -2.04 33.10 21.69
N PHE A 83 -3.09 33.80 21.26
CA PHE A 83 -3.81 33.42 20.04
C PHE A 83 -2.90 33.44 18.81
N GLU A 84 -1.99 34.41 18.72
CA GLU A 84 -1.04 34.52 17.61
C GLU A 84 -0.06 33.36 17.59
N ASP A 85 0.51 33.00 18.75
CA ASP A 85 1.41 31.85 18.88
C ASP A 85 0.71 30.53 18.55
N ALA A 86 -0.57 30.40 18.96
CA ALA A 86 -1.36 29.22 18.64
C ALA A 86 -1.60 29.06 17.14
N LEU A 87 -1.71 30.14 16.36
CA LEU A 87 -1.81 30.08 14.90
C LEU A 87 -0.49 29.69 14.20
N SER A 88 0.62 29.70 14.92
CA SER A 88 1.93 29.24 14.42
C SER A 88 2.23 27.78 14.76
N SER A 89 1.33 27.08 15.48
CA SER A 89 1.49 25.66 15.85
C SER A 89 0.36 24.81 15.28
N ASP A 90 0.69 23.80 14.46
CA ASP A 90 -0.32 22.91 13.89
C ASP A 90 -1.04 22.07 14.95
N GLU A 91 -0.34 21.68 16.02
CA GLU A 91 -0.94 20.96 17.16
C GLU A 91 -1.94 21.83 17.93
N ALA A 92 -1.60 23.11 18.16
CA ALA A 92 -2.50 24.05 18.81
C ALA A 92 -3.72 24.34 17.93
N ILE A 93 -3.54 24.53 16.62
CA ILE A 93 -4.65 24.71 15.67
C ILE A 93 -5.58 23.49 15.70
N GLU A 94 -5.05 22.26 15.60
CA GLU A 94 -5.86 21.04 15.66
C GLU A 94 -6.67 20.98 16.96
N ARG A 95 -6.01 21.19 18.11
CA ARG A 95 -6.67 21.15 19.41
C ARG A 95 -7.77 22.21 19.52
N GLY A 96 -7.50 23.44 19.06
CA GLY A 96 -8.47 24.52 19.01
C GLY A 96 -9.71 24.16 18.19
N LEU A 97 -9.53 23.58 17.00
CA LEU A 97 -10.62 23.13 16.14
C LEU A 97 -11.45 22.00 16.78
N ARG A 98 -10.79 21.02 17.42
CA ARG A 98 -11.47 19.92 18.13
C ARG A 98 -12.31 20.42 19.31
N LEU A 99 -11.76 21.34 20.10
CA LEU A 99 -12.46 21.97 21.22
C LEU A 99 -13.62 22.84 20.73
N PHE A 100 -13.42 23.63 19.66
CA PHE A 100 -14.47 24.41 19.01
C PHE A 100 -15.64 23.52 18.59
N LEU A 101 -15.39 22.44 17.85
CA LEU A 101 -16.44 21.52 17.41
C LEU A 101 -17.19 20.88 18.58
N SER A 102 -16.46 20.47 19.63
CA SER A 102 -17.05 19.84 20.81
C SER A 102 -17.90 20.82 21.62
N ALA A 103 -17.41 22.04 21.79
CA ALA A 103 -18.10 23.13 22.48
C ALA A 103 -19.35 23.59 21.70
N TRP A 104 -19.28 23.67 20.36
CA TRP A 104 -20.44 23.99 19.52
C TRP A 104 -21.53 22.94 19.63
N LYS A 105 -21.16 21.65 19.53
CA LYS A 105 -22.08 20.50 19.65
C LYS A 105 -22.74 20.42 21.03
N SER A 106 -22.06 20.92 22.06
CA SER A 106 -22.54 20.94 23.45
C SER A 106 -23.28 22.23 23.81
N ASN A 107 -23.53 23.11 22.83
CA ASN A 107 -24.19 24.41 23.00
C ASN A 107 -23.45 25.37 23.97
N VAL A 108 -22.13 25.21 24.13
CA VAL A 108 -21.31 26.13 24.94
C VAL A 108 -21.25 27.51 24.27
N PHE A 109 -21.26 27.55 22.94
CA PHE A 109 -21.46 28.78 22.18
C PHE A 109 -22.47 28.59 21.05
N ARG A 110 -23.10 29.69 20.62
CA ARG A 110 -24.02 29.76 19.47
C ARG A 110 -23.44 30.66 18.39
N LEU A 111 -23.41 30.16 17.16
CA LEU A 111 -23.11 30.94 15.96
C LEU A 111 -24.43 31.39 15.34
N LEU A 112 -24.53 32.66 14.95
CA LEU A 112 -25.70 33.18 14.25
C LEU A 112 -25.41 33.35 12.74
N ASP A 113 -26.42 33.12 11.92
CA ASP A 113 -26.40 33.44 10.49
C ASP A 113 -26.63 34.94 10.26
N ASP A 114 -26.65 35.37 9.00
CA ASP A 114 -26.88 36.75 8.58
C ASP A 114 -28.30 37.27 8.86
N GLN A 115 -29.21 36.40 9.29
CA GLN A 115 -30.58 36.71 9.74
C GLN A 115 -30.70 36.68 11.27
N GLY A 116 -29.60 36.46 12.00
CA GLY A 116 -29.60 36.36 13.46
C GLY A 116 -30.13 35.03 13.99
N LYS A 117 -30.32 34.00 13.15
CA LYS A 117 -30.77 32.66 13.57
C LYS A 117 -29.58 31.79 13.95
N ALA A 118 -29.76 30.96 14.97
CA ALA A 118 -28.71 30.03 15.41
C ALA A 118 -28.41 28.98 14.33
N ILE A 119 -27.13 28.80 14.02
CA ILE A 119 -26.63 27.78 13.12
C ILE A 119 -26.42 26.49 13.94
N PRO A 120 -27.19 25.42 13.69
CA PRO A 120 -26.96 24.14 14.34
C PRO A 120 -25.68 23.46 13.79
N PRO A 121 -25.01 22.60 14.58
CA PRO A 121 -23.78 21.91 14.17
C PRO A 121 -23.86 21.10 12.87
N GLU A 122 -25.07 20.67 12.48
CA GLU A 122 -25.32 19.91 11.24
C GLU A 122 -25.31 20.80 9.99
N LYS A 123 -25.50 22.12 10.15
CA LYS A 123 -25.57 23.09 9.05
C LYS A 123 -24.24 23.84 8.87
N VAL A 124 -23.14 23.09 8.75
CA VAL A 124 -21.78 23.65 8.55
C VAL A 124 -21.62 24.50 7.29
N LYS A 125 -22.52 24.32 6.32
CA LYS A 125 -22.57 25.08 5.05
C LYS A 125 -23.30 26.42 5.15
N THR A 126 -23.86 26.76 6.30
CA THR A 126 -24.50 28.06 6.52
C THR A 126 -23.45 29.13 6.81
N ALA A 127 -23.62 30.30 6.19
CA ALA A 127 -22.74 31.45 6.39
C ALA A 127 -22.95 32.06 7.78
N MET A 128 -21.86 32.33 8.49
CA MET A 128 -21.88 33.03 9.77
C MET A 128 -22.05 34.53 9.53
N GLY A 129 -23.01 35.18 10.21
CA GLY A 129 -23.23 36.62 10.11
C GLY A 129 -21.99 37.44 10.50
N ALA A 130 -21.19 36.90 11.44
CA ALA A 130 -20.00 37.54 11.98
C ALA A 130 -18.85 37.72 10.96
N CYS A 131 -18.73 36.88 9.93
CA CYS A 131 -17.62 36.97 8.97
C CYS A 131 -18.01 36.71 7.50
N GLY A 132 -19.24 36.27 7.23
CA GLY A 132 -19.73 35.99 5.87
C GLY A 132 -19.10 34.75 5.22
N LEU A 133 -18.42 33.90 5.99
CA LEU A 133 -17.94 32.58 5.58
C LEU A 133 -18.84 31.50 6.16
N THR A 134 -18.95 30.36 5.48
CA THR A 134 -19.56 29.18 6.09
C THR A 134 -18.68 28.66 7.23
N VAL A 135 -19.29 27.92 8.18
CA VAL A 135 -18.52 27.30 9.26
C VAL A 135 -17.46 26.34 8.68
N GLU A 136 -17.81 25.60 7.63
CA GLU A 136 -16.90 24.74 6.87
C GLU A 136 -15.72 25.52 6.26
N GLN A 137 -15.97 26.68 5.65
CA GLN A 137 -14.91 27.54 5.11
C GLN A 137 -13.99 28.06 6.22
N GLY A 138 -14.56 28.44 7.37
CA GLY A 138 -13.79 28.86 8.54
C GLY A 138 -12.86 27.76 9.08
N MET A 139 -13.38 26.54 9.23
CA MET A 139 -12.56 25.40 9.64
C MET A 139 -11.46 25.08 8.61
N THR A 140 -11.81 25.08 7.33
CA THR A 140 -10.88 24.82 6.23
C THR A 140 -9.73 25.84 6.21
N TYR A 141 -10.01 27.11 6.54
CA TYR A 141 -8.97 28.13 6.67
C TYR A 141 -7.91 27.75 7.72
N PHE A 142 -8.34 27.38 8.93
CA PHE A 142 -7.41 26.99 10.00
C PHE A 142 -6.70 25.65 9.68
N ILE A 143 -7.40 24.69 9.08
CA ILE A 143 -6.77 23.45 8.59
C ILE A 143 -5.66 23.77 7.59
N ASN A 144 -5.92 24.67 6.62
CA ASN A 144 -4.91 25.09 5.65
C ASN A 144 -3.71 25.79 6.32
N LEU A 145 -3.92 26.59 7.38
CA LEU A 145 -2.83 27.15 8.17
C LEU A 145 -1.98 26.06 8.83
N ALA A 146 -2.61 25.04 9.42
CA ALA A 146 -1.88 23.92 10.01
C ALA A 146 -1.12 23.10 8.94
N LEU A 147 -1.68 22.93 7.74
CA LEU A 147 -0.99 22.29 6.60
C LEU A 147 0.26 23.06 6.16
N VAL A 148 0.23 24.39 6.24
CA VAL A 148 1.42 25.23 5.95
C VAL A 148 2.55 24.88 6.91
N GLN A 149 2.26 24.68 8.19
CA GLN A 149 3.27 24.34 9.19
C GLN A 149 3.77 22.89 9.01
N ILE A 150 2.86 21.92 8.85
CA ILE A 150 3.22 20.50 8.70
C ILE A 150 4.10 20.26 7.46
N PHE A 151 3.79 20.93 6.35
CA PHE A 151 4.52 20.78 5.09
C PHE A 151 5.40 22.00 4.79
N ALA A 152 5.89 22.72 5.81
CA ALA A 152 6.77 23.88 5.62
C ALA A 152 8.03 23.54 4.80
N SER A 153 8.56 22.33 4.98
CA SER A 153 9.68 21.79 4.21
C SER A 153 9.30 21.31 2.79
N ASN A 154 8.01 21.25 2.45
CA ASN A 154 7.52 20.72 1.17
C ASN A 154 6.30 21.48 0.60
N PRO A 155 6.51 22.69 0.03
CA PRO A 155 5.44 23.52 -0.52
C PRO A 155 4.69 22.90 -1.70
N LYS A 156 5.30 21.96 -2.43
CA LYS A 156 4.65 21.28 -3.59
C LYS A 156 3.55 20.34 -3.13
N VAL A 157 3.81 19.54 -2.10
CA VAL A 157 2.80 18.66 -1.50
C VAL A 157 1.73 19.51 -0.84
N GLN A 158 2.13 20.53 -0.07
CA GLN A 158 1.20 21.47 0.57
C GLN A 158 0.14 21.98 -0.43
N ARG A 159 0.57 22.52 -1.58
CA ARG A 159 -0.36 23.04 -2.61
C ARG A 159 -1.36 22.01 -3.13
N ARG A 160 -0.99 20.73 -3.15
CA ARG A 160 -1.88 19.65 -3.60
C ARG A 160 -2.82 19.15 -2.49
N MET A 161 -2.40 19.28 -1.23
CA MET A 161 -3.19 18.88 -0.07
C MET A 161 -4.20 19.95 0.36
N ILE A 162 -3.94 21.22 0.07
CA ILE A 162 -4.87 22.33 0.33
C ILE A 162 -6.24 22.03 -0.29
N GLY A 163 -7.29 22.15 0.52
CA GLY A 163 -8.68 21.87 0.12
C GLY A 163 -9.04 20.38 0.00
N SER A 164 -8.08 19.46 0.06
CA SER A 164 -8.34 18.01 0.07
C SER A 164 -8.64 17.49 1.47
N ILE A 165 -8.19 18.18 2.51
CA ILE A 165 -8.42 17.84 3.92
C ILE A 165 -9.37 18.88 4.50
N THR A 166 -10.54 18.43 4.95
CA THR A 166 -11.59 19.29 5.52
C THR A 166 -11.95 18.91 6.95
N ASP A 167 -11.49 17.77 7.44
CA ASP A 167 -11.76 17.26 8.79
C ASP A 167 -10.53 17.47 9.71
N PRO A 168 -10.67 18.20 10.84
CA PRO A 168 -9.61 18.36 11.82
C PRO A 168 -9.07 17.04 12.41
N GLN A 169 -9.86 15.97 12.43
CA GLN A 169 -9.40 14.67 12.94
C GLN A 169 -8.29 14.05 12.08
N MET A 170 -8.20 14.48 10.82
CA MET A 170 -7.20 14.01 9.87
C MET A 170 -5.80 14.55 10.12
N MET A 171 -5.67 15.61 10.92
CA MET A 171 -4.40 16.30 11.14
C MET A 171 -3.32 15.37 11.71
N VAL A 172 -3.68 14.43 12.60
CA VAL A 172 -2.75 13.40 13.11
C VAL A 172 -2.18 12.55 11.96
N LYS A 173 -3.04 12.03 11.09
CA LYS A 173 -2.63 11.22 9.94
C LYS A 173 -1.81 12.03 8.94
N VAL A 174 -2.10 13.31 8.80
CA VAL A 174 -1.38 14.22 7.91
C VAL A 174 0.04 14.51 8.42
N ARG A 175 0.25 14.61 9.74
CA ARG A 175 1.61 14.63 10.30
C ARG A 175 2.37 13.34 10.04
N LEU A 176 1.71 12.18 10.01
CA LEU A 176 2.39 10.94 9.62
C LEU A 176 2.92 11.03 8.18
N LEU A 177 2.25 11.77 7.30
CA LEU A 177 2.73 12.01 5.93
C LEU A 177 3.96 12.91 5.86
N SER A 178 4.20 13.79 6.83
CA SER A 178 5.42 14.60 6.82
C SER A 178 6.70 13.78 7.02
N HIS A 179 6.58 12.54 7.49
CA HIS A 179 7.68 11.59 7.63
C HIS A 179 8.03 10.89 6.30
N PHE A 180 7.23 11.06 5.24
CA PHE A 180 7.51 10.47 3.95
C PHE A 180 8.65 11.22 3.26
N ASP A 181 9.45 10.48 2.49
CA ASP A 181 10.32 11.10 1.50
C ASP A 181 9.50 12.00 0.55
N MET A 182 10.01 13.19 0.26
CA MET A 182 9.29 14.21 -0.51
C MET A 182 8.90 13.71 -1.92
N LEU A 183 9.78 12.95 -2.57
CA LEU A 183 9.51 12.43 -3.90
C LEU A 183 8.47 11.30 -3.81
N ALA A 184 8.53 10.45 -2.77
CA ALA A 184 7.52 9.44 -2.50
C ALA A 184 6.13 10.05 -2.31
N LEU A 185 6.02 11.08 -1.47
CA LEU A 185 4.74 11.76 -1.24
C LEU A 185 4.20 12.43 -2.51
N THR A 186 5.08 12.95 -3.36
CA THR A 186 4.70 13.49 -4.68
C THR A 186 4.09 12.39 -5.56
N GLU A 187 4.70 11.21 -5.62
CA GLU A 187 4.19 10.07 -6.40
C GLU A 187 2.86 9.53 -5.86
N LEU A 188 2.71 9.43 -4.54
CA LEU A 188 1.43 9.06 -3.90
C LEU A 188 0.33 10.05 -4.26
N THR A 189 0.62 11.35 -4.16
CA THR A 189 -0.36 12.39 -4.47
C THR A 189 -0.76 12.34 -5.95
N MET A 190 0.19 12.06 -6.87
CA MET A 190 -0.13 11.89 -8.29
C MET A 190 -0.96 10.62 -8.55
N GLY A 191 -0.71 9.54 -7.81
CA GLY A 191 -1.44 8.29 -7.96
C GLY A 191 -2.85 8.34 -7.38
N PHE A 192 -3.05 8.98 -6.23
CA PHE A 192 -4.37 9.10 -5.60
C PHE A 192 -5.19 10.25 -6.19
N GLY A 193 -4.54 11.29 -6.71
CA GLY A 193 -5.20 12.45 -7.32
C GLY A 193 -6.13 13.17 -6.35
N SER A 194 -7.30 13.59 -6.83
CA SER A 194 -8.32 14.27 -6.00
C SER A 194 -8.88 13.43 -4.85
N SER A 195 -8.69 12.10 -4.88
CA SER A 195 -9.15 11.19 -3.81
C SER A 195 -8.18 11.11 -2.63
N MET A 196 -7.03 11.80 -2.66
CA MET A 196 -5.99 11.72 -1.63
C MET A 196 -6.54 11.91 -0.22
N GLY A 197 -7.31 12.99 0.01
CA GLY A 197 -7.89 13.29 1.33
C GLY A 197 -8.85 12.20 1.82
N GLN A 198 -9.74 11.72 0.96
CA GLN A 198 -10.68 10.65 1.29
C GLN A 198 -9.97 9.33 1.61
N ILE A 199 -8.97 8.95 0.80
CA ILE A 199 -8.22 7.70 0.97
C ILE A 199 -7.48 7.74 2.30
N LEU A 200 -6.66 8.77 2.53
CA LEU A 200 -5.97 8.96 3.81
C LEU A 200 -6.95 8.95 4.99
N GLY A 201 -8.12 9.55 4.78
CA GLY A 201 -9.30 9.49 5.65
C GLY A 201 -9.55 8.12 6.23
N SER A 202 -9.69 7.15 5.34
CA SER A 202 -10.05 5.77 5.65
C SER A 202 -8.90 4.90 6.15
N LEU A 203 -7.63 5.29 5.97
CA LEU A 203 -6.51 4.40 6.30
C LEU A 203 -6.23 4.35 7.79
N GLU A 204 -5.97 3.16 8.31
CA GLU A 204 -5.41 2.99 9.64
C GLU A 204 -3.96 3.48 9.69
N ASN A 205 -3.48 3.82 10.90
CA ASN A 205 -2.12 4.37 11.07
C ASN A 205 -1.05 3.38 10.59
N GLU A 206 -1.25 2.08 10.82
CA GLU A 206 -0.31 1.04 10.36
C GLU A 206 -0.15 1.03 8.84
N GLN A 207 -1.26 1.18 8.10
CA GLN A 207 -1.22 1.26 6.63
C GLN A 207 -0.43 2.48 6.15
N ILE A 208 -0.58 3.62 6.85
CA ILE A 208 0.17 4.84 6.54
C ILE A 208 1.66 4.64 6.79
N TYR A 209 2.04 4.03 7.91
CA TYR A 209 3.43 3.70 8.20
C TYR A 209 4.02 2.70 7.18
N ALA A 210 3.24 1.73 6.73
CA ALA A 210 3.66 0.80 5.69
C ALA A 210 3.94 1.54 4.37
N LEU A 211 3.02 2.41 3.93
CA LEU A 211 3.22 3.25 2.75
C LEU A 211 4.45 4.16 2.87
N ALA A 212 4.80 4.61 4.08
CA ALA A 212 5.98 5.43 4.34
C ALA A 212 7.30 4.72 4.05
N THR A 213 7.31 3.38 4.06
CA THR A 213 8.50 2.59 3.69
C THR A 213 8.79 2.63 2.18
N LEU A 214 7.79 2.99 1.37
CA LEU A 214 7.94 3.04 -0.08
C LEU A 214 8.64 4.33 -0.53
N LYS A 215 9.85 4.16 -1.05
CA LYS A 215 10.57 5.21 -1.80
C LYS A 215 9.84 5.62 -3.09
N ALA A 216 10.20 6.79 -3.63
CA ALA A 216 9.59 7.36 -4.83
C ALA A 216 9.61 6.43 -6.06
N PHE A 217 10.71 5.70 -6.26
CA PHE A 217 10.82 4.79 -7.39
C PHE A 217 9.86 3.60 -7.28
N HIS A 218 9.60 3.10 -6.06
CA HIS A 218 8.61 2.04 -5.85
C HIS A 218 7.21 2.52 -6.26
N LEU A 219 6.82 3.69 -5.75
CA LEU A 219 5.51 4.27 -6.02
C LEU A 219 5.32 4.58 -7.51
N ARG A 220 6.37 5.09 -8.16
CA ARG A 220 6.36 5.32 -9.61
C ARG A 220 6.17 4.01 -10.38
N ALA A 221 6.90 2.95 -10.01
CA ALA A 221 6.78 1.65 -10.65
C ALA A 221 5.38 1.04 -10.45
N LEU A 222 4.86 1.05 -9.21
CA LEU A 222 3.48 0.62 -8.91
C LEU A 222 2.44 1.38 -9.73
N ARG A 223 2.61 2.70 -9.91
CA ARG A 223 1.72 3.49 -10.77
C ARG A 223 1.78 3.06 -12.23
N GLN A 224 2.96 2.72 -12.74
CA GLN A 224 3.13 2.26 -14.12
C GLN A 224 2.50 0.88 -14.32
N VAL A 225 2.70 -0.03 -13.37
CA VAL A 225 2.13 -1.38 -13.37
C VAL A 225 0.60 -1.33 -13.28
N PHE A 226 0.06 -0.73 -12.22
CA PHE A 226 -1.38 -0.83 -11.94
C PHE A 226 -2.23 0.26 -12.60
N ARG A 227 -1.61 1.35 -13.09
CA ARG A 227 -2.31 2.48 -13.73
C ARG A 227 -3.50 2.97 -12.89
N ALA A 228 -4.72 2.88 -13.41
CA ALA A 228 -5.94 3.24 -12.70
C ALA A 228 -6.16 2.43 -11.41
N GLY A 229 -5.66 1.20 -11.36
CA GLY A 229 -5.71 0.31 -10.20
C GLY A 229 -4.75 0.68 -9.07
N PHE A 230 -3.84 1.66 -9.27
CA PHE A 230 -2.85 2.05 -8.24
C PHE A 230 -3.49 2.40 -6.89
N LYS A 231 -4.69 2.99 -6.89
CA LYS A 231 -5.40 3.32 -5.64
C LYS A 231 -5.70 2.09 -4.77
N ASN A 232 -5.70 0.88 -5.33
CA ASN A 232 -5.98 -0.34 -4.59
C ASN A 232 -4.79 -0.83 -3.75
N ILE A 233 -3.58 -0.28 -3.90
CA ILE A 233 -2.44 -0.66 -3.03
C ILE A 233 -2.74 -0.40 -1.55
N VAL A 234 -3.66 0.52 -1.25
CA VAL A 234 -4.06 0.85 0.12
C VAL A 234 -4.91 -0.23 0.79
N LYS A 235 -5.38 -1.22 0.01
CA LYS A 235 -6.12 -2.39 0.48
C LYS A 235 -5.22 -3.59 0.71
N TRP A 236 -3.93 -3.48 0.35
CA TRP A 236 -2.97 -4.56 0.58
C TRP A 236 -2.62 -4.63 2.05
N ASP A 237 -2.27 -5.83 2.48
CA ASP A 237 -1.75 -6.06 3.81
C ASP A 237 -0.52 -5.16 4.07
N PRO A 238 -0.45 -4.47 5.24
CA PRO A 238 0.70 -3.63 5.59
C PRO A 238 2.04 -4.37 5.53
N GLY A 239 2.08 -5.65 5.87
CA GLY A 239 3.27 -6.50 5.79
C GLY A 239 3.77 -6.64 4.36
N VAL A 240 2.88 -6.85 3.38
CA VAL A 240 3.25 -6.91 1.95
C VAL A 240 3.88 -5.59 1.48
N ILE A 241 3.28 -4.45 1.83
CA ILE A 241 3.81 -3.12 1.46
C ILE A 241 5.19 -2.89 2.08
N ARG A 242 5.36 -3.22 3.37
CA ARG A 242 6.65 -3.12 4.05
C ARG A 242 7.70 -4.03 3.42
N SER A 243 7.31 -5.24 3.03
CA SER A 243 8.22 -6.13 2.32
C SER A 243 8.70 -5.50 1.01
N ILE A 244 7.81 -4.94 0.18
CA ILE A 244 8.22 -4.22 -1.04
C ILE A 244 9.21 -3.11 -0.70
N GLY A 245 8.87 -2.25 0.27
CA GLY A 245 9.72 -1.11 0.63
C GLY A 245 11.11 -1.47 1.15
N THR A 246 11.29 -2.71 1.64
CA THR A 246 12.53 -3.18 2.26
C THR A 246 13.33 -4.14 1.39
N THR A 247 12.69 -4.98 0.59
CA THR A 247 13.36 -6.01 -0.22
C THR A 247 13.51 -5.64 -1.69
N PHE A 248 12.66 -4.76 -2.23
CA PHE A 248 12.82 -4.29 -3.60
C PHE A 248 13.80 -3.12 -3.61
N THR A 249 14.84 -3.21 -4.44
CA THR A 249 15.96 -2.27 -4.44
C THR A 249 16.09 -1.50 -5.75
N CYS A 250 15.47 -1.97 -6.84
CA CYS A 250 15.42 -1.28 -8.12
C CYS A 250 14.00 -1.27 -8.72
N VAL A 251 13.80 -0.40 -9.72
CA VAL A 251 12.50 -0.25 -10.41
C VAL A 251 12.17 -1.49 -11.23
N GLU A 252 13.19 -2.11 -11.82
CA GLU A 252 13.08 -3.27 -12.69
C GLU A 252 12.40 -4.45 -11.98
N GLN A 253 12.68 -4.71 -10.70
CA GLN A 253 12.00 -5.79 -9.97
C GLN A 253 10.47 -5.66 -9.99
N MET A 254 9.95 -4.45 -9.88
CA MET A 254 8.50 -4.20 -9.86
C MET A 254 7.90 -4.21 -11.26
N LEU A 255 8.62 -3.65 -12.24
CA LEU A 255 8.16 -3.64 -13.63
C LEU A 255 8.17 -5.04 -14.23
N ASP A 256 9.19 -5.84 -13.91
CA ASP A 256 9.37 -7.21 -14.38
C ASP A 256 8.33 -8.15 -13.74
N LEU A 257 7.96 -7.91 -12.47
CA LEU A 257 6.90 -8.67 -11.82
C LEU A 257 5.52 -8.27 -12.36
N GLY A 258 5.34 -7.00 -12.75
CA GLY A 258 4.16 -6.52 -13.46
C GLY A 258 2.86 -6.81 -12.69
N GLU A 259 1.84 -7.30 -13.40
CA GLU A 259 0.54 -7.61 -12.80
C GLU A 259 0.59 -8.73 -11.76
N ALA A 260 1.61 -9.59 -11.80
CA ALA A 260 1.79 -10.65 -10.80
C ALA A 260 2.06 -10.08 -9.39
N LEU A 261 2.47 -8.82 -9.26
CA LEU A 261 2.51 -8.12 -7.96
C LEU A 261 1.16 -8.18 -7.24
N GLY A 262 0.04 -8.17 -7.99
CA GLY A 262 -1.31 -8.15 -7.42
C GLY A 262 -1.78 -9.48 -6.84
N VAL A 263 -1.13 -10.61 -7.17
CA VAL A 263 -1.50 -11.94 -6.67
C VAL A 263 -0.65 -12.41 -5.49
N VAL A 264 0.46 -11.72 -5.20
CA VAL A 264 1.32 -12.01 -4.05
C VAL A 264 0.69 -11.39 -2.80
N THR A 265 0.11 -12.24 -1.93
CA THR A 265 -0.69 -11.79 -0.78
C THR A 265 0.02 -11.88 0.57
N SER A 266 1.19 -12.54 0.64
CA SER A 266 1.97 -12.67 1.88
C SER A 266 3.26 -11.84 1.83
N ALA A 267 3.65 -11.33 3.01
CA ALA A 267 4.88 -10.56 3.15
C ALA A 267 6.12 -11.43 2.89
N GLU A 268 6.08 -12.69 3.32
CA GLU A 268 7.17 -13.65 3.16
C GLU A 268 7.39 -14.03 1.69
N SER A 269 6.31 -14.21 0.91
CA SER A 269 6.42 -14.47 -0.53
C SER A 269 7.01 -13.26 -1.26
N MET A 270 6.57 -12.05 -0.89
CA MET A 270 7.12 -10.82 -1.44
C MET A 270 8.61 -10.64 -1.09
N ALA A 271 9.01 -10.99 0.14
CA ALA A 271 10.39 -10.96 0.57
C ALA A 271 11.24 -11.98 -0.19
N ALA A 272 10.72 -13.20 -0.40
CA ALA A 272 11.37 -14.24 -1.17
C ALA A 272 11.63 -13.78 -2.62
N ILE A 273 10.64 -13.20 -3.30
CA ILE A 273 10.81 -12.62 -4.65
C ILE A 273 11.84 -11.49 -4.64
N GLY A 274 11.78 -10.59 -3.65
CA GLY A 274 12.72 -9.48 -3.52
C GLY A 274 14.18 -9.91 -3.35
N SER A 275 14.43 -11.14 -2.87
CA SER A 275 15.76 -11.70 -2.68
C SER A 275 16.40 -12.31 -3.93
N TRP A 276 15.65 -12.41 -5.04
CA TRP A 276 16.15 -12.97 -6.29
C TRP A 276 17.26 -12.10 -6.92
N GLU A 277 18.13 -12.72 -7.72
CA GLU A 277 19.35 -12.08 -8.20
C GLU A 277 19.07 -10.83 -9.05
N ILE A 278 19.82 -9.76 -8.77
CA ILE A 278 19.81 -8.49 -9.52
C ILE A 278 21.23 -8.25 -10.01
N ARG A 279 21.38 -7.99 -11.31
CA ARG A 279 22.68 -7.73 -11.95
C ARG A 279 22.70 -6.35 -12.55
N ASP A 280 23.70 -5.55 -12.17
CA ASP A 280 23.96 -4.27 -12.84
C ASP A 280 24.53 -4.53 -14.24
N ILE A 281 23.85 -4.01 -15.25
CA ILE A 281 24.21 -4.15 -16.66
C ILE A 281 24.46 -2.78 -17.32
N THR A 282 24.64 -1.74 -16.51
CA THR A 282 24.78 -0.35 -16.96
C THR A 282 25.92 -0.17 -17.96
N ASP A 283 27.09 -0.74 -17.66
CA ASP A 283 28.27 -0.63 -18.52
C ASP A 283 28.05 -1.34 -19.86
N ARG A 284 27.53 -2.57 -19.83
CA ARG A 284 27.18 -3.33 -21.04
C ARG A 284 26.21 -2.56 -21.94
N ILE A 285 25.16 -1.97 -21.36
CA ILE A 285 24.21 -1.14 -22.12
C ILE A 285 24.89 0.10 -22.70
N ASN A 286 25.76 0.76 -21.94
CA ASN A 286 26.47 1.94 -22.40
C ASN A 286 27.47 1.65 -23.51
N GLU A 287 28.13 0.50 -23.49
CA GLU A 287 28.99 0.02 -24.58
C GLU A 287 28.17 -0.25 -25.85
N GLU A 288 27.03 -0.93 -25.73
CA GLU A 288 26.12 -1.16 -26.86
C GLU A 288 25.59 0.16 -27.45
N ARG A 289 25.22 1.13 -26.60
CA ARG A 289 24.77 2.46 -27.04
C ARG A 289 25.88 3.26 -27.71
N ALA A 290 27.09 3.22 -27.16
CA ALA A 290 28.24 3.88 -27.76
C ALA A 290 28.53 3.33 -29.17
N SER A 291 28.39 2.01 -29.37
CA SER A 291 28.54 1.38 -30.69
C SER A 291 27.50 1.86 -31.71
N ARG A 292 26.34 2.36 -31.25
CA ARG A 292 25.26 2.93 -32.05
C ARG A 292 25.29 4.46 -32.13
N GLY A 293 26.27 5.11 -31.52
CA GLY A 293 26.36 6.58 -31.43
C GLY A 293 25.30 7.22 -30.52
N GLU A 294 24.69 6.45 -29.61
CA GLU A 294 23.69 6.94 -28.67
C GLU A 294 24.31 7.44 -27.35
N PRO A 295 23.67 8.42 -26.67
CA PRO A 295 24.13 8.88 -25.37
C PRO A 295 23.96 7.79 -24.30
N LYS A 296 24.88 7.82 -23.32
CA LYS A 296 24.84 6.94 -22.14
C LYS A 296 23.49 7.04 -21.41
N VAL A 297 23.07 5.93 -20.81
CA VAL A 297 21.87 5.93 -19.97
C VAL A 297 22.09 6.80 -18.73
N ALA A 298 21.03 7.50 -18.32
CA ALA A 298 21.00 8.16 -17.02
C ALA A 298 20.65 7.14 -15.92
N GLY A 299 21.56 6.97 -14.97
CA GLY A 299 21.41 6.07 -13.83
C GLY A 299 21.69 4.60 -14.15
N ASN A 300 21.67 3.78 -13.09
CA ASN A 300 21.95 2.35 -13.20
C ASN A 300 20.80 1.59 -13.84
N ARG A 301 21.13 0.50 -14.54
CA ARG A 301 20.20 -0.42 -15.19
C ARG A 301 20.47 -1.83 -14.72
N PHE A 302 19.38 -2.53 -14.43
CA PHE A 302 19.46 -3.85 -13.83
C PHE A 302 18.75 -4.90 -14.68
N GLU A 303 19.33 -6.10 -14.71
CA GLU A 303 18.65 -7.31 -15.12
C GLU A 303 18.26 -8.09 -13.87
N THR A 304 16.98 -8.48 -13.78
CA THR A 304 16.48 -9.24 -12.63
C THR A 304 16.22 -10.69 -13.02
N ASP A 305 16.28 -11.58 -12.04
CA ASP A 305 15.78 -12.95 -12.20
C ASP A 305 14.26 -13.03 -12.32
N ILE A 306 13.53 -11.98 -11.91
CA ILE A 306 12.07 -11.86 -12.12
C ILE A 306 11.75 -11.79 -13.62
N ALA A 307 12.45 -10.95 -14.38
CA ALA A 307 12.29 -10.88 -15.85
C ALA A 307 12.68 -12.20 -16.53
N ALA A 308 13.66 -12.91 -15.99
CA ALA A 308 14.03 -14.22 -16.52
C ALA A 308 12.96 -15.27 -16.22
N ALA A 309 12.40 -15.26 -15.02
CA ALA A 309 11.32 -16.14 -14.61
C ALA A 309 10.10 -15.97 -15.54
N ASP A 310 9.67 -14.73 -15.81
CA ASP A 310 8.58 -14.45 -16.74
C ASP A 310 8.85 -15.06 -18.13
N LYS A 311 10.07 -14.92 -18.66
CA LYS A 311 10.45 -15.53 -19.95
C LYS A 311 10.49 -17.06 -19.91
N ILE A 312 10.92 -17.65 -18.81
CA ILE A 312 11.03 -19.11 -18.64
C ILE A 312 9.64 -19.72 -18.52
N PHE A 313 8.82 -19.21 -17.59
CA PHE A 313 7.51 -19.76 -17.24
C PHE A 313 6.37 -19.29 -18.15
N GLY A 314 6.54 -18.15 -18.84
CA GLY A 314 5.56 -17.62 -19.78
C GLY A 314 4.20 -17.38 -19.11
N SER A 315 3.14 -17.92 -19.72
CA SER A 315 1.76 -17.75 -19.24
C SER A 315 1.50 -18.26 -17.82
N TYR A 316 2.38 -19.10 -17.28
CA TYR A 316 2.25 -19.65 -15.92
C TYR A 316 2.90 -18.79 -14.84
N PHE A 317 3.67 -17.76 -15.23
CA PHE A 317 4.43 -16.94 -14.30
C PHE A 317 3.55 -16.36 -13.17
N THR A 318 2.44 -15.72 -13.51
CA THR A 318 1.52 -15.14 -12.52
C THR A 318 0.97 -16.18 -11.55
N SER A 319 0.56 -17.35 -12.03
CA SER A 319 0.04 -18.43 -11.17
C SER A 319 1.11 -18.96 -10.21
N LEU A 320 2.35 -19.05 -10.67
CA LEU A 320 3.47 -19.49 -9.82
C LEU A 320 3.84 -18.45 -8.76
N MET A 321 3.59 -17.15 -9.00
CA MET A 321 3.84 -16.10 -8.02
C MET A 321 2.80 -16.06 -6.89
N SER A 322 1.66 -16.74 -7.03
CA SER A 322 0.71 -16.90 -5.91
C SER A 322 1.03 -18.10 -5.00
N GLU A 323 2.11 -18.84 -5.26
CA GLU A 323 2.53 -19.96 -4.43
C GLU A 323 3.10 -19.51 -3.06
N PRO A 324 3.12 -20.40 -2.06
CA PRO A 324 3.77 -20.16 -0.78
C PRO A 324 5.27 -19.78 -0.87
N PRO A 325 5.81 -19.10 0.15
CA PRO A 325 7.17 -18.54 0.12
C PRO A 325 8.26 -19.58 -0.16
N ASP A 326 8.15 -20.78 0.42
CA ASP A 326 9.12 -21.86 0.26
C ASP A 326 9.20 -22.38 -1.18
N ILE A 327 8.09 -22.33 -1.91
CA ILE A 327 8.01 -22.71 -3.32
C ILE A 327 8.56 -21.60 -4.20
N ILE A 328 8.23 -20.33 -3.90
CA ILE A 328 8.80 -19.16 -4.59
C ILE A 328 10.33 -19.13 -4.48
N GLU A 329 10.89 -19.43 -3.31
CA GLU A 329 12.34 -19.56 -3.15
C GLU A 329 12.92 -20.67 -4.05
N GLY A 330 12.25 -21.82 -4.10
CA GLY A 330 12.64 -22.94 -4.96
C GLY A 330 12.64 -22.55 -6.44
N ILE A 331 11.57 -21.87 -6.88
CA ILE A 331 11.43 -21.32 -8.22
C ILE A 331 12.58 -20.35 -8.54
N GLY A 332 12.89 -19.42 -7.63
CA GLY A 332 13.99 -18.47 -7.81
C GLY A 332 15.34 -19.15 -8.01
N ARG A 333 15.63 -20.23 -7.24
CA ARG A 333 16.85 -21.02 -7.41
C ARG A 333 16.89 -21.74 -8.75
N VAL A 334 15.77 -22.32 -9.19
CA VAL A 334 15.67 -22.96 -10.53
C VAL A 334 15.95 -21.94 -11.64
N VAL A 335 15.38 -20.74 -11.54
CA VAL A 335 15.61 -19.66 -12.51
C VAL A 335 17.10 -19.28 -12.56
N ALA A 336 17.72 -19.10 -11.39
CA ALA A 336 19.14 -18.78 -11.28
C ALA A 336 20.02 -19.88 -11.92
N ASP A 337 19.70 -21.16 -11.66
CA ASP A 337 20.42 -22.30 -12.23
C ASP A 337 20.29 -22.36 -13.75
N ILE A 338 19.07 -22.21 -14.29
CA ILE A 338 18.82 -22.18 -15.74
C ILE A 338 19.59 -21.03 -16.41
N ARG A 339 19.63 -19.85 -15.79
CA ARG A 339 20.40 -18.72 -16.33
C ARG A 339 21.91 -18.96 -16.34
N ARG A 340 22.44 -19.72 -15.38
CA ARG A 340 23.87 -20.04 -15.28
C ARG A 340 24.28 -21.18 -16.23
N SER A 341 23.35 -22.03 -16.65
CA SER A 341 23.59 -23.05 -17.67
C SER A 341 24.03 -22.46 -19.02
N GLU A 342 24.81 -23.25 -19.75
CA GLU A 342 25.24 -22.94 -21.12
C GLU A 342 24.03 -22.81 -22.07
N LYS A 343 24.19 -22.13 -23.20
CA LYS A 343 23.08 -21.75 -24.09
C LYS A 343 22.22 -22.95 -24.55
N VAL A 344 22.84 -24.06 -24.91
CA VAL A 344 22.14 -25.26 -25.40
C VAL A 344 21.38 -25.94 -24.26
N GLU A 345 22.06 -26.16 -23.13
CA GLU A 345 21.47 -26.76 -21.93
C GLU A 345 20.34 -25.90 -21.36
N ARG A 346 20.52 -24.58 -21.34
CA ARG A 346 19.49 -23.61 -20.92
C ARG A 346 18.21 -23.79 -21.71
N LYS A 347 18.28 -23.89 -23.04
CA LYS A 347 17.10 -24.10 -23.86
C LYS A 347 16.39 -25.40 -23.48
N HIS A 348 17.14 -26.49 -23.34
CA HIS A 348 16.58 -27.78 -22.93
C HIS A 348 15.86 -27.70 -21.58
N ARG A 349 16.49 -27.09 -20.57
CA ARG A 349 15.88 -26.93 -19.23
C ARG A 349 14.62 -26.07 -19.27
N ILE A 350 14.58 -25.03 -20.10
CA ILE A 350 13.37 -24.21 -20.30
C ILE A 350 12.26 -25.05 -20.92
N ASP A 351 12.59 -25.88 -21.92
CA ASP A 351 11.62 -26.75 -22.57
C ASP A 351 11.05 -27.79 -21.58
N GLU A 352 11.89 -28.36 -20.70
CA GLU A 352 11.45 -29.26 -19.61
C GLU A 352 10.51 -28.56 -18.61
N VAL A 353 10.85 -27.35 -18.18
CA VAL A 353 10.00 -26.54 -17.29
C VAL A 353 8.64 -26.31 -17.93
N ARG A 354 8.60 -25.84 -19.18
CA ARG A 354 7.35 -25.55 -19.88
C ARG A 354 6.51 -26.81 -20.08
N LEU A 355 7.14 -27.91 -20.47
CA LEU A 355 6.46 -29.19 -20.66
C LEU A 355 5.86 -29.71 -19.34
N PHE A 356 6.57 -29.54 -18.22
CA PHE A 356 6.05 -29.87 -16.90
C PHE A 356 4.81 -29.04 -16.57
N LEU A 357 4.90 -27.71 -16.73
CA LEU A 357 3.82 -26.80 -16.38
C LEU A 357 2.59 -27.04 -17.27
N ASP A 358 2.78 -27.20 -18.58
CA ASP A 358 1.70 -27.48 -19.54
C ASP A 358 0.90 -28.75 -19.20
N ARG A 359 1.58 -29.78 -18.68
CA ARG A 359 0.96 -31.10 -18.48
C ARG A 359 0.47 -31.34 -17.07
N TYR A 360 1.13 -30.76 -16.08
CA TYR A 360 0.98 -31.20 -14.69
C TYR A 360 0.60 -30.09 -13.72
N LEU A 361 0.72 -28.80 -14.08
CA LEU A 361 0.44 -27.69 -13.16
C LEU A 361 -0.97 -27.77 -12.56
N GLU A 362 -1.96 -28.23 -13.33
CA GLU A 362 -3.36 -28.38 -12.85
C GLU A 362 -3.51 -29.34 -11.65
N PHE A 363 -2.56 -30.26 -11.46
CA PHE A 363 -2.55 -31.21 -10.35
C PHE A 363 -1.64 -30.77 -9.18
N MET A 364 -0.90 -29.66 -9.33
CA MET A 364 0.11 -29.25 -8.36
C MET A 364 -0.53 -28.43 -7.25
N THR A 365 -0.68 -29.05 -6.08
CA THR A 365 -0.86 -28.31 -4.82
C THR A 365 0.51 -27.97 -4.23
N PRO A 366 0.60 -27.05 -3.26
CA PRO A 366 1.86 -26.76 -2.59
C PRO A 366 2.55 -28.00 -2.00
N ASP A 367 1.77 -28.95 -1.48
CA ASP A 367 2.31 -30.19 -0.92
C ASP A 367 2.87 -31.12 -2.00
N VAL A 368 2.29 -31.11 -3.20
CA VAL A 368 2.82 -31.85 -4.35
C VAL A 368 4.13 -31.22 -4.85
N PHE A 369 4.21 -29.88 -4.93
CA PHE A 369 5.47 -29.18 -5.23
C PHE A 369 6.58 -29.57 -4.25
N ARG A 370 6.27 -29.62 -2.94
CA ARG A 370 7.20 -30.09 -1.90
C ARG A 370 7.56 -31.57 -2.06
N ALA A 371 6.59 -32.43 -2.35
CA ALA A 371 6.83 -33.85 -2.55
C ALA A 371 7.72 -34.14 -3.77
N LEU A 372 7.58 -33.36 -4.83
CA LEU A 372 8.44 -33.39 -6.02
C LEU A 372 9.82 -32.74 -5.78
N GLY A 373 10.05 -32.17 -4.60
CA GLY A 373 11.33 -31.57 -4.23
C GLY A 373 11.59 -30.25 -4.92
N LEU A 374 10.56 -29.55 -5.42
CA LEU A 374 10.70 -28.25 -6.09
C LEU A 374 10.80 -27.07 -5.09
N SER A 375 10.88 -27.37 -3.79
CA SER A 375 11.05 -26.42 -2.69
C SER A 375 12.05 -26.94 -1.65
N GLY A 376 12.45 -26.08 -0.73
CA GLY A 376 13.45 -26.39 0.31
C GLY A 376 14.88 -26.02 -0.09
N PRO A 377 15.88 -26.24 0.80
CA PRO A 377 17.22 -25.65 0.69
C PRO A 377 18.04 -26.12 -0.52
N ARG A 378 17.70 -27.29 -1.07
CA ARG A 378 18.31 -27.85 -2.29
C ARG A 378 17.19 -28.40 -3.17
N PRO A 379 16.46 -27.52 -3.89
CA PRO A 379 15.38 -27.97 -4.75
C PRO A 379 15.94 -28.84 -5.88
N GLY A 380 15.18 -29.84 -6.28
CA GLY A 380 15.46 -30.67 -7.45
C GLY A 380 15.17 -29.92 -8.76
N SER A 381 15.49 -30.55 -9.89
CA SER A 381 15.20 -30.00 -11.22
C SER A 381 13.74 -30.24 -11.62
N PHE A 382 13.20 -29.33 -12.44
CA PHE A 382 11.92 -29.57 -13.12
C PHE A 382 12.00 -30.77 -14.08
N GLY A 383 13.17 -31.08 -14.63
CA GLY A 383 13.41 -32.30 -15.43
C GLY A 383 13.15 -33.57 -14.63
N GLN A 384 13.72 -33.68 -13.43
CA GLN A 384 13.45 -34.81 -12.52
C GLN A 384 11.96 -34.90 -12.16
N ALA A 385 11.32 -33.79 -11.79
CA ALA A 385 9.90 -33.77 -11.47
C ALA A 385 9.03 -34.20 -12.67
N LEU A 386 9.34 -33.69 -13.86
CA LEU A 386 8.71 -34.07 -15.12
C LEU A 386 8.82 -35.57 -15.37
N PHE A 387 10.01 -36.15 -15.31
CA PHE A 387 10.19 -37.57 -15.63
C PHE A 387 9.58 -38.51 -14.58
N ILE A 388 9.54 -38.11 -13.31
CA ILE A 388 8.76 -38.84 -12.29
C ILE A 388 7.28 -38.83 -12.66
N CYS A 389 6.72 -37.65 -12.98
CA CYS A 389 5.31 -37.52 -13.35
C CYS A 389 4.98 -38.26 -14.65
N GLU A 390 5.80 -38.16 -15.69
CA GLU A 390 5.62 -38.90 -16.95
C GLU A 390 5.67 -40.41 -16.73
N GLY A 391 6.59 -40.89 -15.88
CA GLY A 391 6.70 -42.29 -15.51
C GLY A 391 5.43 -42.80 -14.83
N LEU A 392 4.96 -42.09 -13.80
CA LEU A 392 3.71 -42.42 -13.08
C LEU A 392 2.49 -42.38 -14.01
N PHE A 393 2.41 -41.38 -14.88
CA PHE A 393 1.30 -41.22 -15.81
C PHE A 393 1.27 -42.33 -16.87
N SER A 394 2.44 -42.81 -17.29
CA SER A 394 2.58 -43.90 -18.27
C SER A 394 2.53 -45.30 -17.63
N LYS A 395 2.57 -45.38 -16.30
CA LYS A 395 2.64 -46.65 -15.58
C LYS A 395 1.29 -47.40 -15.64
N PRO A 396 1.27 -48.67 -16.09
CA PRO A 396 0.05 -49.47 -16.12
C PRO A 396 -0.63 -49.54 -14.75
N GLY A 397 -1.95 -49.28 -14.73
CA GLY A 397 -2.77 -49.33 -13.52
C GLY A 397 -2.68 -48.11 -12.59
N VAL A 398 -1.78 -47.14 -12.83
CA VAL A 398 -1.66 -45.90 -12.05
C VAL A 398 -2.28 -44.73 -12.84
N GLY A 399 -1.53 -44.25 -13.82
CA GLY A 399 -1.97 -43.27 -14.82
C GLY A 399 -2.69 -42.03 -14.28
N ARG A 400 -3.57 -41.48 -15.12
CA ARG A 400 -4.35 -40.26 -14.86
C ARG A 400 -5.14 -40.31 -13.54
N ARG A 401 -5.67 -41.48 -13.17
CA ARG A 401 -6.48 -41.65 -11.96
C ARG A 401 -5.68 -41.32 -10.68
N PHE A 402 -4.39 -41.63 -10.66
CA PHE A 402 -3.54 -41.25 -9.54
C PHE A 402 -3.47 -39.73 -9.37
N PHE A 403 -3.31 -38.98 -10.46
CA PHE A 403 -3.25 -37.51 -10.43
C PHE A 403 -4.60 -36.87 -10.08
N GLU A 404 -5.70 -37.42 -10.58
CA GLU A 404 -7.04 -36.86 -10.35
C GLU A 404 -7.63 -37.18 -8.97
N GLU A 405 -7.30 -38.35 -8.41
CA GLU A 405 -7.86 -38.84 -7.13
C GLU A 405 -6.79 -38.89 -6.03
N ALA A 406 -5.75 -39.71 -6.20
CA ALA A 406 -4.83 -40.05 -5.11
C ALA A 406 -3.88 -38.91 -4.74
N LEU A 407 -3.38 -38.14 -5.71
CA LEU A 407 -2.41 -37.06 -5.52
C LEU A 407 -2.99 -35.90 -4.70
N LYS A 408 -4.32 -35.82 -4.59
CA LYS A 408 -5.05 -34.86 -3.74
C LYS A 408 -5.14 -35.29 -2.27
N THR A 409 -4.60 -36.46 -1.93
CA THR A 409 -4.64 -37.03 -0.57
C THR A 409 -3.26 -36.98 0.10
N PRO A 410 -3.17 -36.84 1.45
CA PRO A 410 -1.89 -36.88 2.16
C PRO A 410 -1.09 -38.16 1.91
N GLU A 411 -1.76 -39.29 1.75
CA GLU A 411 -1.13 -40.59 1.47
C GLU A 411 -0.49 -40.59 0.07
N GLY A 412 -1.18 -40.06 -0.93
CA GLY A 412 -0.66 -39.96 -2.29
C GLY A 412 0.54 -39.02 -2.39
N VAL A 413 0.49 -37.87 -1.71
CA VAL A 413 1.62 -36.93 -1.59
C VAL A 413 2.81 -37.60 -0.91
N ARG A 414 2.58 -38.35 0.17
CA ARG A 414 3.65 -39.08 0.88
C ARG A 414 4.28 -40.16 0.00
N ALA A 415 3.47 -40.89 -0.76
CA ALA A 415 3.94 -41.88 -1.72
C ALA A 415 4.84 -41.24 -2.78
N LEU A 416 4.43 -40.10 -3.34
CA LEU A 416 5.23 -39.35 -4.31
C LEU A 416 6.56 -38.88 -3.73
N ASN A 417 6.56 -38.32 -2.52
CA ASN A 417 7.79 -37.86 -1.87
C ASN A 417 8.78 -39.01 -1.62
N ASN A 418 8.28 -40.17 -1.17
CA ASN A 418 9.13 -41.33 -0.94
C ASN A 418 9.67 -41.90 -2.26
N LEU A 419 8.85 -41.95 -3.31
CA LEU A 419 9.30 -42.31 -4.65
C LEU A 419 10.42 -41.39 -5.15
N ARG A 420 10.26 -40.06 -5.00
CA ARG A 420 11.32 -39.10 -5.34
C ARG A 420 12.60 -39.36 -4.55
N LYS A 421 12.51 -39.63 -3.24
CA LYS A 421 13.69 -39.94 -2.41
C LYS A 421 14.42 -41.18 -2.89
N ASP A 422 13.70 -42.25 -3.23
CA ASP A 422 14.31 -43.45 -3.80
C ASP A 422 15.06 -43.13 -5.12
N VAL A 423 14.46 -42.31 -5.99
CA VAL A 423 15.11 -41.85 -7.24
C VAL A 423 16.38 -41.05 -6.94
N GLU A 424 16.36 -40.17 -5.94
CA GLU A 424 17.55 -39.42 -5.52
C GLU A 424 18.65 -40.32 -4.95
N ASP A 425 18.29 -41.32 -4.16
CA ASP A 425 19.24 -42.27 -3.58
C ASP A 425 19.87 -43.16 -4.67
N MET A 426 19.10 -43.57 -5.67
CA MET A 426 19.61 -44.27 -6.86
C MET A 426 20.56 -43.39 -7.68
N ARG A 427 20.26 -42.09 -7.83
CA ARG A 427 21.15 -41.14 -8.50
C ARG A 427 22.46 -40.95 -7.72
N ARG A 428 22.38 -40.79 -6.40
CA ARG A 428 23.55 -40.62 -5.51
C ARG A 428 24.45 -41.85 -5.49
N SER A 429 23.87 -43.05 -5.58
CA SER A 429 24.62 -44.31 -5.66
C SER A 429 25.18 -44.63 -7.06
N GLY A 430 24.95 -43.75 -8.04
CA GLY A 430 25.47 -43.90 -9.41
C GLY A 430 24.71 -44.91 -10.28
N GLN A 431 23.55 -45.39 -9.82
CA GLN A 431 22.70 -46.32 -10.57
C GLN A 431 21.88 -45.63 -11.68
N LEU A 432 21.78 -44.30 -11.61
CA LEU A 432 21.02 -43.45 -12.54
C LEU A 432 21.98 -42.42 -13.13
N LYS A 433 22.24 -42.50 -14.44
CA LYS A 433 23.26 -41.67 -15.11
C LYS A 433 22.66 -40.43 -15.78
N ALA A 434 21.44 -40.53 -16.29
CA ALA A 434 20.76 -39.41 -16.97
C ALA A 434 19.33 -39.20 -16.45
N GLU A 435 18.87 -37.94 -16.38
CA GLU A 435 17.52 -37.62 -15.88
C GLU A 435 16.37 -38.26 -16.70
N PRO A 436 16.44 -38.35 -18.04
CA PRO A 436 15.39 -39.03 -18.82
C PRO A 436 15.20 -40.52 -18.49
N GLU A 437 16.23 -41.19 -17.95
CA GLU A 437 16.13 -42.60 -17.52
C GLU A 437 15.14 -42.78 -16.36
N ILE A 438 14.89 -41.71 -15.58
CA ILE A 438 13.95 -41.71 -14.44
C ILE A 438 12.56 -42.11 -14.92
N ARG A 439 12.12 -41.63 -16.09
CA ARG A 439 10.80 -41.98 -16.64
C ARG A 439 10.66 -43.47 -16.83
N THR A 440 11.59 -44.07 -17.56
CA THR A 440 11.59 -45.51 -17.87
C THR A 440 11.66 -46.33 -16.59
N LEU A 441 12.47 -45.88 -15.62
CA LEU A 441 12.61 -46.54 -14.33
C LEU A 441 11.28 -46.52 -13.54
N VAL A 442 10.66 -45.35 -13.39
CA VAL A 442 9.37 -45.23 -12.67
C VAL A 442 8.26 -45.98 -13.40
N GLN A 443 8.25 -45.97 -14.73
CA GLN A 443 7.24 -46.67 -15.52
C GLN A 443 7.36 -48.20 -15.37
N ASN A 444 8.57 -48.76 -15.50
CA ASN A 444 8.77 -50.20 -15.71
C ASN A 444 9.34 -50.96 -14.51
N SER A 445 9.87 -50.28 -13.48
CA SER A 445 10.49 -50.95 -12.34
C SER A 445 9.51 -51.23 -11.22
N ASP A 446 9.43 -52.49 -10.80
CA ASP A 446 8.69 -52.90 -9.60
C ASP A 446 9.38 -52.44 -8.30
N MET A 447 10.69 -52.13 -8.34
CA MET A 447 11.45 -51.74 -7.15
C MET A 447 10.97 -50.42 -6.55
N LEU A 448 10.51 -49.52 -7.41
CA LEU A 448 9.97 -48.22 -7.01
C LEU A 448 8.48 -48.28 -6.66
N ASP A 449 7.82 -49.43 -6.90
CA ASP A 449 6.38 -49.58 -6.73
C ASP A 449 5.95 -49.73 -5.28
N LYS A 450 6.88 -50.05 -4.38
CA LYS A 450 6.61 -50.23 -2.93
C LYS A 450 5.83 -49.06 -2.31
N HIS A 451 5.93 -47.85 -2.88
CA HIS A 451 5.21 -46.67 -2.40
C HIS A 451 3.90 -46.39 -3.13
N ILE A 452 3.71 -46.92 -4.34
CA ILE A 452 2.55 -46.65 -5.19
C ILE A 452 1.66 -47.88 -5.44
N VAL A 453 2.05 -49.06 -4.94
CA VAL A 453 1.39 -50.35 -5.24
C VAL A 453 -0.10 -50.34 -4.90
N GLN A 454 -0.49 -49.68 -3.81
CA GLN A 454 -1.90 -49.56 -3.39
C GLN A 454 -2.77 -48.77 -4.37
N TYR A 455 -2.15 -48.00 -5.27
CA TYR A 455 -2.82 -47.23 -6.30
C TYR A 455 -2.81 -47.92 -7.66
N ILE A 456 -2.06 -49.02 -7.82
CA ILE A 456 -2.05 -49.82 -9.05
C ILE A 456 -3.36 -50.60 -9.12
N LYS A 457 -4.22 -50.22 -10.06
CA LYS A 457 -5.49 -50.89 -10.33
C LYS A 457 -5.53 -51.35 -11.77
N PHE A 458 -5.35 -52.66 -11.98
CA PHE A 458 -5.62 -53.29 -13.26
C PHE A 458 -7.13 -53.47 -13.39
N ARG A 459 -7.72 -52.86 -14.43
CA ARG A 459 -9.09 -53.13 -14.84
C ARG A 459 -9.09 -54.16 -15.95
#